data_AF-A0A9W4ZBU9-F1
#
_entry.id   AF-A0A9W4ZBU9-F1
#
_cell.length_a   1.000
_cell.length_b   1.000
_cell.length_c   1.000
_cell.angle_alpha   90.00
_cell.angle_beta   90.00
_cell.angle_gamma   90.00
#
_symmetry.space_group_name_H-M   'P 1'
#
loop_
_entity.id
_entity.type
_entity.pdbx_description
1 polymer ?
#
loop_
_entity_poly.entity_id
_entity_poly.type
_entity_poly.pdbx_seq_one_letter_code
_entity_poly.pdbx_strand_id
1 'polypeptide(L)'
;MNAAKNSWKTLKTDVVTLQEGIKIAEKKEQDFLNQLRPSNVFYFYKKIHNAYTFEIKTGTNAPNASYKVMNLTKNTVHNMWSGGANTNMWADWLSFNPNDEFAVVAVVDGKEYVVYKDKVQNIMN
;
A
#
# COMPACT_ATOMS: atom_id res chain seq x y z
N MET A 1 -39.41 -6.63 -36.64
CA MET A 1 -39.10 -5.44 -35.81
C MET A 1 -38.94 -5.70 -34.31
N ASN A 2 -39.50 -6.76 -33.72
CA ASN A 2 -39.42 -7.00 -32.27
C ASN A 2 -38.09 -7.62 -31.78
N ALA A 3 -37.44 -8.47 -32.58
CA ALA A 3 -36.16 -9.09 -32.21
C ALA A 3 -35.05 -8.04 -31.97
N ALA A 4 -34.84 -7.11 -32.91
CA ALA A 4 -33.82 -6.06 -32.77
C ALA A 4 -34.06 -5.14 -31.56
N LYS A 5 -35.33 -4.80 -31.26
CA LYS A 5 -35.68 -4.02 -30.06
C LYS A 5 -35.40 -4.77 -28.77
N ASN A 6 -35.66 -6.09 -28.74
CA ASN A 6 -35.39 -6.93 -27.58
C ASN A 6 -33.88 -7.11 -27.37
N SER A 7 -33.12 -7.38 -28.43
CA SER A 7 -31.65 -7.45 -28.37
C SER A 7 -31.04 -6.14 -27.86
N TRP A 8 -31.56 -4.99 -28.30
CA TRP A 8 -31.08 -3.68 -27.83
C TRP A 8 -31.37 -3.43 -26.35
N LYS A 9 -32.49 -3.93 -25.83
CA LYS A 9 -32.82 -3.86 -24.39
C LYS A 9 -31.87 -4.72 -23.57
N THR A 10 -31.64 -5.96 -24.00
CA THR A 10 -30.70 -6.88 -23.32
C THR A 10 -29.30 -6.29 -23.27
N LEU A 11 -28.77 -5.81 -24.40
CA LEU A 11 -27.45 -5.17 -24.46
C LEU A 11 -27.32 -3.98 -23.52
N LYS A 12 -28.36 -3.14 -23.41
CA LYS A 12 -28.35 -2.03 -22.45
C LYS A 12 -28.30 -2.51 -21.01
N THR A 13 -29.07 -3.54 -20.67
CA THR A 13 -29.06 -4.13 -19.33
C THR A 13 -27.69 -4.72 -19.01
N ASP A 14 -27.11 -5.50 -19.92
CA ASP A 14 -25.80 -6.13 -19.72
C ASP A 14 -24.70 -5.07 -19.50
N VAL A 15 -24.70 -3.99 -20.29
CA VAL A 15 -23.75 -2.88 -20.14
C VAL A 15 -23.90 -2.20 -18.78
N VAL A 16 -25.13 -1.95 -18.31
CA VAL A 16 -25.36 -1.35 -16.98
C VAL A 16 -24.85 -2.26 -15.88
N THR A 17 -25.15 -3.56 -15.94
CA THR A 17 -24.69 -4.54 -14.94
C THR A 17 -23.17 -4.66 -14.92
N LEU A 18 -22.51 -4.63 -16.09
CA LEU A 18 -21.04 -4.63 -16.17
C LEU A 18 -20.45 -3.36 -15.56
N GLN A 19 -21.02 -2.19 -15.84
CA GLN A 19 -20.56 -0.92 -15.28
C GLN A 19 -20.71 -0.88 -13.76
N GLU A 20 -21.80 -1.41 -13.21
CA GLU A 20 -21.99 -1.55 -11.76
C GLU A 20 -20.97 -2.51 -11.15
N GLY A 21 -20.73 -3.65 -11.80
CA GLY A 21 -19.71 -4.62 -11.38
C GLY A 21 -18.31 -4.02 -11.31
N ILE A 22 -17.92 -3.22 -12.31
CA ILE A 22 -16.63 -2.50 -12.35
C ILE A 22 -16.52 -1.55 -11.15
N LYS A 23 -17.53 -0.71 -10.91
CA LYS A 23 -17.52 0.25 -9.78
C LYS A 23 -17.38 -0.45 -8.42
N ILE A 24 -18.03 -1.60 -8.25
CA ILE A 24 -17.94 -2.39 -7.03
C ILE A 24 -16.52 -2.97 -6.86
N ALA A 25 -15.92 -3.47 -7.94
CA ALA A 25 -14.56 -4.00 -7.91
C ALA A 25 -13.53 -2.90 -7.58
N GLU A 26 -13.62 -1.74 -8.24
CA GLU A 26 -12.77 -0.58 -7.99
C GLU A 26 -12.85 -0.12 -6.53
N LYS A 27 -14.08 -0.05 -5.98
CA LYS A 27 -14.27 0.30 -4.57
C LYS A 27 -13.62 -0.71 -3.63
N LYS A 28 -13.80 -2.01 -3.89
CA LYS A 28 -13.18 -3.06 -3.07
C LYS A 28 -11.66 -2.99 -3.09
N GLU A 29 -11.07 -2.72 -4.25
CA GLU A 29 -9.64 -2.55 -4.39
C GLU A 29 -9.15 -1.32 -3.61
N GLN A 30 -9.85 -0.20 -3.72
CA GLN A 30 -9.49 1.01 -2.97
C GLN A 30 -9.63 0.81 -1.45
N ASP A 31 -10.70 0.15 -1.00
CA ASP A 31 -10.91 -0.17 0.41
C ASP A 31 -9.79 -1.10 0.95
N PHE A 32 -9.34 -2.06 0.13
CA PHE A 32 -8.23 -2.94 0.45
C PHE A 32 -6.90 -2.18 0.54
N LEU A 33 -6.59 -1.28 -0.41
CA LEU A 33 -5.40 -0.43 -0.36
C LEU A 33 -5.40 0.48 0.86
N ASN A 34 -6.58 1.01 1.23
CA ASN A 34 -6.75 1.81 2.43
C ASN A 34 -6.48 1.02 3.71
N GLN A 35 -6.84 -0.27 3.77
CA GLN A 35 -6.54 -1.15 4.91
C GLN A 35 -5.04 -1.45 5.03
N LEU A 36 -4.33 -1.57 3.91
CA LEU A 36 -2.88 -1.81 3.90
C LEU A 36 -2.05 -0.56 4.22
N ARG A 37 -2.64 0.64 4.13
CA ARG A 37 -1.95 1.90 4.42
C ARG A 37 -1.50 1.91 5.90
N PRO A 38 -0.21 2.19 6.17
CA PRO A 38 0.26 2.39 7.53
C PRO A 38 -0.52 3.50 8.24
N SER A 39 -0.85 3.28 9.52
CA SER A 39 -1.41 4.33 10.38
C SER A 39 -0.35 5.36 10.75
N ASN A 40 0.89 4.92 10.95
CA ASN A 40 2.03 5.77 11.26
C ASN A 40 3.25 5.34 10.44
N VAL A 41 4.09 6.33 10.11
CA VAL A 41 5.39 6.15 9.48
C VAL A 41 6.38 7.06 10.18
N PHE A 42 7.54 6.53 10.54
CA PHE A 42 8.59 7.26 11.23
C PHE A 42 9.94 6.98 10.60
N TYR A 43 10.78 8.00 10.57
CA TYR A 43 12.20 7.88 10.25
C TYR A 43 13.02 8.56 11.33
N PHE A 44 13.79 7.80 12.10
CA PHE A 44 14.49 8.34 13.27
C PHE A 44 15.83 7.68 13.50
N TYR A 45 16.68 8.33 14.30
CA TYR A 45 17.96 7.78 14.70
C TYR A 45 17.82 6.91 15.96
N LYS A 46 18.14 5.62 15.83
CA LYS A 46 18.04 4.65 16.92
C LYS A 46 19.39 4.48 17.59
N LYS A 47 19.57 5.14 18.75
CA LYS A 47 20.85 5.17 19.51
C LYS A 47 21.43 3.79 19.79
N ILE A 48 20.59 2.82 20.16
CA ILE A 48 21.05 1.45 20.50
C ILE A 48 21.66 0.71 19.31
N HIS A 49 21.31 1.09 18.08
CA HIS A 49 21.88 0.55 16.85
C HIS A 49 22.88 1.53 16.21
N ASN A 50 23.01 2.75 16.71
CA ASN A 50 23.83 3.80 16.09
C ASN A 50 23.52 3.95 14.58
N ALA A 51 22.23 3.90 14.21
CA ALA A 51 21.78 3.92 12.83
C ALA A 51 20.39 4.54 12.67
N TYR A 52 20.05 4.94 11.45
CA TYR A 52 18.68 5.36 11.14
C TYR A 52 17.78 4.16 10.88
N THR A 53 16.55 4.30 11.34
CA THR A 53 15.50 3.29 11.28
C THR A 53 14.27 3.88 10.60
N PHE A 54 13.71 3.15 9.64
CA PHE A 54 12.40 3.41 9.08
C PHE A 54 11.40 2.47 9.75
N GLU A 55 10.41 3.02 10.44
CA GLU A 55 9.39 2.26 11.16
C GLU A 55 8.00 2.59 10.63
N ILE A 56 7.15 1.57 10.51
CA ILE A 56 5.72 1.71 10.25
C ILE A 56 4.92 1.09 11.37
N LYS A 57 3.71 1.61 11.57
CA LYS A 57 2.65 0.90 12.27
C LYS A 57 1.52 0.62 11.29
N THR A 58 1.12 -0.63 11.15
CA THR A 58 -0.02 -0.99 10.28
C THR A 58 -1.35 -0.44 10.84
N GLY A 59 -2.36 -0.34 9.98
CA GLY A 59 -3.70 0.10 10.38
C GLY A 59 -4.40 -0.86 11.35
N THR A 60 -5.47 -0.39 12.00
CA THR A 60 -6.29 -1.20 12.92
C THR A 60 -7.01 -2.37 12.24
N ASN A 61 -7.27 -2.26 10.94
CA ASN A 61 -7.94 -3.28 10.14
C ASN A 61 -7.01 -3.85 9.05
N ALA A 62 -5.68 -3.69 9.21
CA ALA A 62 -4.74 -4.17 8.21
C ALA A 62 -4.80 -5.71 8.11
N PRO A 63 -4.93 -6.28 6.90
CA PRO A 63 -4.80 -7.71 6.72
C PRO A 63 -3.36 -8.15 7.00
N ASN A 64 -3.16 -9.46 7.20
CA ASN A 64 -1.82 -10.01 7.26
C ASN A 64 -1.11 -9.82 5.91
N ALA A 65 0.03 -9.14 5.93
CA ALA A 65 0.88 -8.93 4.76
C ALA A 65 2.34 -8.95 5.17
N SER A 66 3.22 -9.26 4.23
CA SER A 66 4.66 -8.98 4.37
C SER A 66 4.94 -7.56 3.92
N TYR A 67 5.85 -6.87 4.58
CA TYR A 67 6.19 -5.49 4.21
C TYR A 67 7.67 -5.37 3.86
N LYS A 68 7.96 -4.46 2.95
CA LYS A 68 9.32 -4.00 2.64
C LYS A 68 9.29 -2.50 2.42
N VAL A 69 10.41 -1.84 2.65
CA VAL A 69 10.58 -0.43 2.30
C VAL A 69 11.62 -0.31 1.18
N MET A 70 11.30 0.49 0.18
CA MET A 70 12.17 0.79 -0.94
C MET A 70 12.67 2.22 -0.81
N ASN A 71 13.98 2.42 -0.86
CA ASN A 71 14.55 3.75 -1.10
C ASN A 71 14.55 3.97 -2.62
N LEU A 72 13.63 4.80 -3.10
CA LEU A 72 13.45 5.07 -4.52
C LEU A 72 14.60 5.89 -5.10
N THR A 73 15.24 6.74 -4.29
CA THR A 73 16.41 7.54 -4.72
C THR A 73 17.64 6.67 -4.97
N LYS A 74 17.83 5.61 -4.16
CA LYS A 74 19.02 4.75 -4.22
C LYS A 74 18.75 3.37 -4.85
N ASN A 75 17.50 3.09 -5.21
CA ASN A 75 17.04 1.81 -5.73
C ASN A 75 17.43 0.62 -4.83
N THR A 76 17.29 0.78 -3.51
CA THR A 76 17.57 -0.28 -2.53
C THR A 76 16.28 -0.77 -1.87
N VAL A 77 16.21 -2.06 -1.57
CA VAL A 77 15.06 -2.68 -0.90
C VAL A 77 15.49 -3.20 0.47
N HIS A 78 14.67 -2.94 1.48
CA HIS A 78 14.86 -3.41 2.85
C HIS A 78 13.63 -4.19 3.28
N ASN A 79 13.77 -5.49 3.46
CA ASN A 79 12.67 -6.34 3.90
C ASN A 79 12.36 -6.07 5.37
N MET A 80 11.08 -5.96 5.69
CA MET A 80 10.57 -6.05 7.05
C MET A 80 9.96 -7.44 7.25
N TRP A 81 9.28 -7.68 8.37
CA TRP A 81 8.59 -8.94 8.63
C TRP A 81 7.18 -8.97 8.02
N SER A 82 6.36 -9.90 8.48
CA SER A 82 4.93 -9.96 8.19
C SER A 82 4.12 -9.59 9.42
N GLY A 83 3.03 -8.84 9.23
CA GLY A 83 2.19 -8.35 10.30
C GLY A 83 0.76 -8.08 9.83
N GLY A 84 -0.18 -8.18 10.76
CA GLY A 84 -1.58 -7.82 10.57
C GLY A 84 -1.89 -6.49 11.23
N ALA A 85 -3.10 -6.35 11.77
CA ALA A 85 -3.55 -5.15 12.46
C ALA A 85 -2.60 -4.66 13.58
N ASN A 86 -2.41 -3.34 13.67
CA ASN A 86 -1.68 -2.64 14.74
C ASN A 86 -0.25 -3.14 15.02
N THR A 87 0.43 -3.68 14.02
CA THR A 87 1.78 -4.22 14.13
C THR A 87 2.82 -3.14 13.81
N ASN A 88 3.81 -2.98 14.68
CA ASN A 88 4.99 -2.15 14.39
C ASN A 88 6.01 -2.98 13.60
N MET A 89 6.64 -2.36 12.60
CA MET A 89 7.58 -3.01 11.69
C MET A 89 8.68 -2.05 11.29
N TRP A 90 9.93 -2.49 11.19
CA TRP A 90 11.02 -1.57 10.87
C TRP A 90 12.14 -2.18 10.03
N ALA A 91 12.87 -1.29 9.35
CA ALA A 91 14.14 -1.55 8.71
C ALA A 91 15.21 -0.68 9.40
N ASP A 92 16.20 -1.32 10.01
CA ASP A 92 17.35 -0.68 10.66
C ASP A 92 18.51 -0.47 9.65
N TRP A 93 19.56 0.22 10.09
CA TRP A 93 20.83 0.36 9.34
C TRP A 93 20.70 1.16 8.04
N LEU A 94 19.77 2.10 8.00
CA LEU A 94 19.58 2.98 6.85
C LEU A 94 20.56 4.15 6.89
N SER A 95 21.01 4.57 5.71
CA SER A 95 21.76 5.81 5.54
C SER A 95 20.82 7.02 5.58
N PHE A 96 21.24 8.10 6.23
CA PHE A 96 20.49 9.36 6.25
C PHE A 96 20.72 10.20 5.00
N ASN A 97 19.62 10.65 4.40
CA ASN A 97 19.59 11.77 3.47
C ASN A 97 18.17 12.34 3.46
N PRO A 98 17.95 13.62 3.82
CA PRO A 98 16.61 14.20 3.88
C PRO A 98 15.89 14.23 2.52
N ASN A 99 16.65 14.15 1.42
CA ASN A 99 16.12 14.11 0.06
C ASN A 99 15.80 12.70 -0.44
N ASP A 100 16.10 11.64 0.32
CA ASP A 100 15.71 10.30 -0.08
C ASP A 100 14.17 10.17 -0.05
N GLU A 101 13.61 9.55 -1.08
CA GLU A 101 12.19 9.18 -1.12
C GLU A 101 12.06 7.69 -0.81
N PHE A 102 11.20 7.35 0.14
CA PHE A 102 10.91 5.97 0.52
C PHE A 102 9.48 5.60 0.16
N ALA A 103 9.28 4.36 -0.28
CA ALA A 103 7.98 3.74 -0.47
C ALA A 103 7.84 2.50 0.41
N VAL A 104 6.67 2.33 1.03
CA VAL A 104 6.31 1.08 1.71
C VAL A 104 5.53 0.23 0.74
N VAL A 105 5.96 -1.02 0.60
CA VAL A 105 5.32 -2.02 -0.24
C VAL A 105 4.78 -3.14 0.65
N ALA A 106 3.48 -3.36 0.57
CA ALA A 106 2.82 -4.53 1.17
C ALA A 106 2.75 -5.65 0.13
N VAL A 107 3.05 -6.87 0.55
CA VAL A 107 2.98 -8.08 -0.27
C VAL A 107 1.87 -8.96 0.28
N VAL A 108 0.82 -9.15 -0.51
CA VAL A 108 -0.34 -10.01 -0.18
C VAL A 108 -0.54 -11.01 -1.31
N ASP A 109 -0.51 -12.30 -0.98
CA ASP A 109 -0.66 -13.40 -1.94
C ASP A 109 0.27 -13.28 -3.16
N GLY A 110 1.52 -12.84 -2.93
CA GLY A 110 2.54 -12.65 -3.97
C GLY A 110 2.36 -11.39 -4.83
N LYS A 111 1.35 -10.56 -4.56
CA LYS A 111 1.13 -9.27 -5.23
C LYS A 111 1.68 -8.12 -4.40
N GLU A 112 2.32 -7.17 -5.07
CA GLU A 112 2.93 -6.01 -4.43
C GLU A 112 2.05 -4.77 -4.57
N TYR A 113 1.86 -4.06 -3.47
CA TYR A 113 1.07 -2.83 -3.40
C TYR A 113 1.89 -1.73 -2.75
N VAL A 114 2.06 -0.60 -3.44
CA VAL A 114 2.65 0.61 -2.84
C VAL A 114 1.59 1.28 -1.98
N VAL A 115 1.79 1.29 -0.67
CA VAL A 115 0.77 1.70 0.32
C VAL A 115 1.12 2.99 1.04
N TYR A 116 2.36 3.44 0.88
CA TYR A 116 2.85 4.72 1.37
C TYR A 116 4.05 5.16 0.54
N LYS A 117 4.21 6.47 0.34
CA LYS A 117 5.38 7.05 -0.30
C LYS A 117 5.59 8.48 0.18
N ASP A 118 6.80 8.79 0.64
CA ASP A 118 7.15 10.15 1.06
C ASP A 118 8.67 10.37 1.14
N LYS A 119 9.10 11.63 1.24
CA LYS A 119 10.50 12.01 1.47
C LYS A 119 10.85 11.93 2.95
N VAL A 120 12.11 11.58 3.24
CA VAL A 120 12.65 11.50 4.61
C VAL A 120 12.36 12.78 5.40
N GLN A 121 12.56 13.96 4.81
CA GLN A 121 12.28 15.24 5.48
C GLN A 121 10.84 15.40 6.00
N ASN A 122 9.86 14.68 5.43
CA ASN A 122 8.45 14.78 5.81
C ASN A 122 8.04 13.77 6.89
N ILE A 123 8.84 12.71 7.09
CA ILE A 123 8.58 11.60 8.03
C ILE A 123 9.60 11.51 9.16
N MET A 124 10.58 12.42 9.13
CA MET A 124 11.61 12.50 10.15
C MET A 124 10.98 13.00 11.45
N ASN A 125 11.20 12.24 12.51
CA ASN A 125 10.77 12.58 13.87
C ASN A 125 11.99 12.62 14.80
#